data_AF-A0A965B3S7-F1
#
_entry.id   AF-A0A965B3S7-F1
#
_cell.length_a   1.000
_cell.length_b   1.000
_cell.length_c   1.000
_cell.angle_alpha   90.00
_cell.angle_beta   90.00
_cell.angle_gamma   90.00
#
_symmetry.space_group_name_H-M   'P 1'
#
loop_
_entity.id
_entity.type
_entity.pdbx_description
1 polymer ?
#
loop_
_entity_poly.entity_id
_entity_poly.type
_entity_poly.pdbx_seq_one_letter_code
_entity_poly.pdbx_strand_id
1 'polypeptide(L)'
;MRDPVLFAIPFFVLLLSIEWFAARKLEHRPQRPLPGDYLAPDARASIGMGLVSVATMGAWKFLGLLIYAALFAYVAPWQLPADRWYTWVIALVGVDVLFYAYHRVAHRVRLIWATHQAHHSSRYYNFATALRQKWNNSGEIIAWLPLPMLGVPPWMVFTSFSISLVYQFWIHTERIGSLPRPIEFVFNTPSHHRVHHGTDPEYLDKNYGGILIVWDRLFGTFQPELFRPRYGLKNSPKAVDGFNLWTLQTHEYAAIVRDVRSAGCWRDRLGYVFGPPGWTPGGGDVTGSPTSPRSLPSTAIG
;
A
#
# COMPACT_ATOMS: atom_id res chain seq x y z
N MET A 1 -7.35 -22.15 15.04
CA MET A 1 -6.65 -20.95 15.54
C MET A 1 -7.55 -19.74 15.33
N ARG A 2 -7.61 -18.79 16.27
CA ARG A 2 -8.38 -17.54 16.10
C ARG A 2 -7.52 -16.53 15.31
N ASP A 3 -8.13 -15.81 14.36
CA ASP A 3 -7.43 -14.83 13.52
C ASP A 3 -6.80 -13.70 14.37
N PRO A 4 -5.47 -13.42 14.26
CA PRO A 4 -4.79 -12.35 14.99
C PRO A 4 -5.49 -10.98 14.89
N VAL A 5 -6.11 -10.67 13.74
CA VAL A 5 -6.80 -9.38 13.54
C VAL A 5 -7.93 -9.18 14.55
N LEU A 6 -8.65 -10.25 14.91
CA LEU A 6 -9.77 -10.16 15.86
C LEU A 6 -9.32 -9.71 17.26
N PHE A 7 -8.11 -10.12 17.67
CA PHE A 7 -7.52 -9.67 18.93
C PHE A 7 -6.99 -8.24 18.87
N ALA A 8 -6.65 -7.74 17.68
CA ALA A 8 -6.16 -6.38 17.49
C ALA A 8 -7.29 -5.34 17.43
N ILE A 9 -8.55 -5.74 17.21
CA ILE A 9 -9.70 -4.81 17.10
C ILE A 9 -9.79 -3.83 18.28
N PRO A 10 -9.73 -4.26 19.56
CA PRO A 10 -9.80 -3.32 20.69
C PRO A 10 -8.66 -2.28 20.66
N PHE A 11 -7.47 -2.68 20.23
CA PHE A 11 -6.32 -1.79 20.09
C PHE A 11 -6.51 -0.79 18.95
N PHE A 12 -7.03 -1.23 17.79
CA PHE A 12 -7.36 -0.34 16.69
C PHE A 12 -8.39 0.73 17.11
N VAL A 13 -9.46 0.31 17.81
CA VAL A 13 -10.49 1.23 18.32
C VAL A 13 -9.90 2.22 19.31
N LEU A 14 -9.04 1.76 20.22
CA LEU A 14 -8.38 2.61 21.20
C LEU A 14 -7.49 3.66 20.52
N LEU A 15 -6.61 3.25 19.61
CA LEU A 15 -5.71 4.17 18.91
C LEU A 15 -6.45 5.18 18.04
N LEU A 16 -7.48 4.75 17.31
CA LEU A 16 -8.36 5.64 16.55
C LEU A 16 -9.02 6.68 17.46
N SER A 17 -9.50 6.25 18.63
CA SER A 17 -10.15 7.13 19.60
C SER A 17 -9.17 8.17 20.17
N ILE A 18 -7.94 7.74 20.50
CA ILE A 18 -6.88 8.63 20.99
C ILE A 18 -6.50 9.66 19.94
N GLU A 19 -6.21 9.25 18.71
CA GLU A 19 -5.77 10.15 17.65
C GLU A 19 -6.87 11.14 17.25
N TRP A 20 -8.12 10.67 17.20
CA TRP A 20 -9.28 11.52 16.97
C TRP A 20 -9.48 12.59 18.05
N PHE A 21 -9.37 12.20 19.32
CA PHE A 21 -9.51 13.13 20.44
C PHE A 21 -8.37 14.15 20.47
N ALA A 22 -7.13 13.71 20.20
CA ALA A 22 -5.96 14.57 20.08
C ALA A 22 -6.16 15.61 18.95
N ALA A 23 -6.55 15.17 17.75
CA ALA A 23 -6.82 16.08 16.63
C ALA A 23 -7.92 17.11 16.96
N ARG A 24 -8.99 16.69 17.66
CA ARG A 24 -10.08 17.60 18.03
C ARG A 24 -9.71 18.64 19.08
N LYS A 25 -8.82 18.32 20.02
CA LYS A 25 -8.48 19.21 21.14
C LYS A 25 -7.23 20.05 20.90
N LEU A 26 -6.29 19.58 20.07
CA LEU A 26 -4.93 20.14 20.01
C LEU A 26 -4.61 20.86 18.70
N GLU A 27 -5.47 20.79 17.68
CA GLU A 27 -5.16 21.35 16.35
C GLU A 27 -6.04 22.57 16.02
N HIS A 28 -5.40 23.72 15.89
CA HIS A 28 -5.99 24.95 15.37
C HIS A 28 -5.81 25.01 13.84
N ARG A 29 -6.90 25.23 13.10
CA ARG A 29 -6.96 25.07 11.64
C ARG A 29 -6.12 26.09 10.86
N PRO A 30 -5.08 25.67 10.11
CA PRO A 30 -4.44 26.48 9.08
C PRO A 30 -4.94 26.10 7.68
N GLN A 31 -4.40 26.79 6.66
CA GLN A 31 -4.80 26.68 5.25
C GLN A 31 -4.36 25.37 4.55
N ARG A 32 -3.53 24.53 5.19
CA ARG A 32 -3.15 23.16 4.79
C ARG A 32 -3.49 22.21 5.93
N PRO A 33 -3.93 20.96 5.68
CA PRO A 33 -4.13 20.00 6.75
C PRO A 33 -2.85 19.84 7.58
N LEU A 34 -2.94 20.04 8.89
CA LEU A 34 -1.81 19.84 9.82
C LEU A 34 -1.35 18.38 9.85
N PRO A 35 -0.13 18.08 10.36
CA PRO A 35 0.32 16.72 10.56
C PRO A 35 -0.64 15.95 11.48
N GLY A 36 -1.33 14.94 10.93
CA GLY A 36 -2.36 14.19 11.66
C GLY A 36 -3.73 14.88 11.74
N ASP A 37 -3.98 15.85 10.86
CA ASP A 37 -5.27 16.52 10.75
C ASP A 37 -6.37 15.52 10.36
N TYR A 38 -7.59 15.86 10.76
CA TYR A 38 -8.72 14.97 10.74
C TYR A 38 -9.94 15.64 10.12
N LEU A 39 -10.38 15.10 8.99
CA LEU A 39 -11.67 15.44 8.41
C LEU A 39 -12.67 14.33 8.66
N ALA A 40 -13.73 14.62 9.44
CA ALA A 40 -14.70 13.61 9.83
C ALA A 40 -15.39 12.88 8.65
N PRO A 41 -15.79 13.55 7.56
CA PRO A 41 -16.21 12.87 6.34
C PRO A 41 -15.18 11.89 5.75
N ASP A 42 -13.90 12.27 5.72
CA ASP A 42 -12.82 11.42 5.20
C ASP A 42 -12.66 10.15 6.03
N ALA A 43 -12.57 10.30 7.35
CA ALA A 43 -12.42 9.18 8.26
C ALA A 43 -13.64 8.23 8.25
N ARG A 44 -14.86 8.77 8.15
CA ARG A 44 -16.07 7.94 7.97
C ARG A 44 -16.00 7.15 6.67
N ALA A 45 -15.52 7.75 5.59
CA ALA A 45 -15.31 7.04 4.34
C ALA A 45 -14.24 5.95 4.48
N SER A 46 -13.14 6.21 5.20
CA SER A 46 -12.09 5.21 5.44
C SER A 46 -12.64 4.01 6.21
N ILE A 47 -13.35 4.25 7.32
CA ILE A 47 -13.96 3.21 8.13
C ILE A 47 -15.02 2.44 7.32
N GLY A 48 -15.87 3.15 6.58
CA GLY A 48 -16.88 2.54 5.72
C GLY A 48 -16.27 1.64 4.63
N MET A 49 -15.20 2.09 3.99
CA MET A 49 -14.44 1.26 3.03
C MET A 49 -13.85 0.02 3.70
N GLY A 50 -13.29 0.17 4.90
CA GLY A 50 -12.76 -0.94 5.70
C GLY A 50 -13.80 -1.98 6.05
N LEU A 51 -15.01 -1.57 6.48
CA LEU A 51 -16.10 -2.50 6.80
C LEU A 51 -16.52 -3.35 5.59
N VAL A 52 -16.66 -2.73 4.42
CA VAL A 52 -16.95 -3.48 3.17
C VAL A 52 -15.76 -4.35 2.75
N SER A 53 -14.53 -3.86 2.98
CA SER A 53 -13.32 -4.64 2.73
C SER A 53 -13.26 -5.91 3.58
N VAL A 54 -13.66 -5.88 4.85
CA VAL A 54 -13.71 -7.09 5.70
C VAL A 54 -14.61 -8.17 5.09
N ALA A 55 -15.80 -7.80 4.60
CA ALA A 55 -16.73 -8.74 3.98
C ALA A 55 -16.14 -9.34 2.67
N THR A 56 -15.63 -8.48 1.79
CA THR A 56 -15.05 -8.92 0.51
C THR A 56 -13.76 -9.71 0.69
N MET A 57 -12.91 -9.33 1.63
CA MET A 57 -11.69 -10.04 2.01
C MET A 57 -12.00 -11.42 2.59
N GLY A 58 -13.08 -11.58 3.36
CA GLY A 58 -13.53 -12.88 3.84
C GLY A 58 -13.83 -13.86 2.70
N ALA A 59 -14.59 -13.40 1.70
CA ALA A 59 -14.92 -14.22 0.52
C ALA A 59 -13.66 -14.58 -0.30
N TRP A 60 -12.79 -13.60 -0.56
CA TRP A 60 -11.53 -13.83 -1.28
C TRP A 60 -10.60 -14.76 -0.51
N LYS A 61 -10.40 -14.56 0.81
CA LYS A 61 -9.59 -15.45 1.65
C LYS A 61 -10.13 -16.87 1.66
N PHE A 62 -11.45 -17.05 1.68
CA PHE A 62 -12.06 -18.38 1.59
C PHE A 62 -11.70 -19.07 0.27
N LEU A 63 -11.92 -18.41 -0.87
CA LEU A 63 -11.56 -18.96 -2.18
C LEU A 63 -10.05 -19.23 -2.29
N GLY A 64 -9.22 -18.29 -1.83
CA GLY A 64 -7.78 -18.42 -1.80
C GLY A 64 -7.32 -19.58 -0.93
N LEU A 65 -7.98 -19.82 0.21
CA LEU A 65 -7.68 -20.95 1.08
C LEU A 65 -7.95 -22.28 0.38
N LEU A 66 -9.06 -22.40 -0.35
CA LEU A 66 -9.37 -23.63 -1.10
C LEU A 66 -8.31 -23.91 -2.18
N ILE A 67 -7.96 -22.89 -2.98
CA ILE A 67 -6.94 -23.02 -4.03
C ILE A 67 -5.58 -23.35 -3.41
N TYR A 68 -5.17 -22.60 -2.40
CA TYR A 68 -3.89 -22.82 -1.72
C TYR A 68 -3.84 -24.21 -1.08
N ALA A 69 -4.91 -24.65 -0.39
CA ALA A 69 -4.97 -25.96 0.23
C ALA A 69 -4.90 -27.09 -0.80
N ALA A 70 -5.54 -26.95 -1.96
CA ALA A 70 -5.43 -27.90 -3.05
C ALA A 70 -3.98 -27.99 -3.59
N LEU A 71 -3.33 -26.85 -3.83
CA LEU A 71 -1.92 -26.83 -4.24
C LEU A 71 -1.01 -27.45 -3.17
N PHE A 72 -1.26 -27.16 -1.90
CA PHE A 72 -0.49 -27.71 -0.78
C PHE A 72 -0.67 -29.23 -0.62
N ALA A 73 -1.89 -29.73 -0.81
CA ALA A 73 -2.19 -31.15 -0.64
C ALA A 73 -1.73 -32.00 -1.82
N TYR A 74 -1.85 -31.50 -3.05
CA TYR A 74 -1.69 -32.30 -4.27
C TYR A 74 -0.48 -31.93 -5.14
N VAL A 75 0.09 -30.74 -4.97
CA VAL A 75 1.18 -30.23 -5.84
C VAL A 75 2.47 -29.96 -5.06
N ALA A 76 2.37 -29.59 -3.78
CA ALA A 76 3.55 -29.28 -2.97
C ALA A 76 4.51 -30.48 -2.91
N PRO A 77 5.81 -30.27 -3.19
CA PRO A 77 6.78 -31.35 -3.23
C PRO A 77 7.13 -31.89 -1.83
N TRP A 78 6.89 -31.08 -0.79
CA TRP A 78 7.03 -31.45 0.62
C TRP A 78 6.13 -30.56 1.48
N GLN A 79 5.95 -30.95 2.75
CA GLN A 79 5.13 -30.21 3.72
C GLN A 79 5.95 -29.95 4.97
N LEU A 80 6.15 -28.68 5.30
CA LEU A 80 6.92 -28.27 6.47
C LEU A 80 6.11 -28.47 7.75
N PRO A 81 6.74 -28.95 8.82
CA PRO A 81 6.10 -29.15 10.11
C PRO A 81 5.80 -27.80 10.80
N ALA A 82 4.56 -27.60 11.22
CA ALA A 82 4.09 -26.31 11.72
C ALA A 82 4.52 -25.98 13.17
N ASP A 83 4.96 -26.99 13.91
CA ASP A 83 5.52 -26.89 15.27
C ASP A 83 6.97 -26.41 15.28
N ARG A 84 7.62 -26.31 14.11
CA ARG A 84 9.00 -25.84 14.00
C ARG A 84 9.07 -24.33 13.78
N TRP A 85 9.94 -23.67 14.55
CA TRP A 85 10.12 -22.21 14.50
C TRP A 85 10.53 -21.70 13.11
N TYR A 86 11.33 -22.46 12.36
CA TYR A 86 11.78 -22.05 11.04
C TYR A 86 10.63 -21.97 10.03
N THR A 87 9.58 -22.79 10.18
CA THR A 87 8.39 -22.75 9.31
C THR A 87 7.65 -21.42 9.49
N TRP A 88 7.62 -20.89 10.70
CA TRP A 88 7.07 -19.55 10.99
C TRP A 88 7.91 -18.44 10.38
N VAL A 89 9.24 -18.54 10.47
CA VAL A 89 10.14 -17.56 9.83
C VAL A 89 9.96 -17.56 8.32
N ILE A 90 9.93 -18.75 7.69
CA ILE A 90 9.67 -18.90 6.26
C ILE A 90 8.31 -18.32 5.88
N ALA A 91 7.26 -18.59 6.67
CA ALA A 91 5.92 -18.06 6.41
C ALA A 91 5.86 -16.53 6.52
N LEU A 92 6.41 -15.95 7.59
CA LEU A 92 6.40 -14.49 7.81
C LEU A 92 7.23 -13.75 6.78
N VAL A 93 8.48 -14.17 6.56
CA VAL A 93 9.39 -13.55 5.58
C VAL A 93 8.86 -13.77 4.15
N GLY A 94 8.33 -14.96 3.86
CA GLY A 94 7.72 -15.30 2.57
C GLY A 94 6.50 -14.44 2.27
N VAL A 95 5.59 -14.27 3.23
CA VAL A 95 4.44 -13.37 3.07
C VAL A 95 4.89 -11.92 2.90
N ASP A 96 5.89 -11.47 3.66
CA ASP A 96 6.35 -10.07 3.61
C ASP A 96 7.04 -9.71 2.28
N VAL A 97 7.89 -10.61 1.74
CA VAL A 97 8.52 -10.38 0.42
C VAL A 97 7.51 -10.45 -0.73
N LEU A 98 6.53 -11.34 -0.64
CA LEU A 98 5.46 -11.44 -1.64
C LEU A 98 4.51 -10.23 -1.55
N PHE A 99 4.28 -9.70 -0.35
CA PHE A 99 3.62 -8.42 -0.16
C PHE A 99 4.41 -7.31 -0.85
N TYR A 100 5.71 -7.17 -0.59
CA TYR A 100 6.56 -6.18 -1.27
C TYR A 100 6.46 -6.28 -2.80
N ALA A 101 6.58 -7.50 -3.35
CA ALA A 101 6.53 -7.72 -4.79
C ALA A 101 5.18 -7.33 -5.39
N TYR A 102 4.08 -7.78 -4.78
CA TYR A 102 2.73 -7.42 -5.21
C TYR A 102 2.47 -5.92 -5.06
N HIS A 103 2.90 -5.32 -3.96
CA HIS A 103 2.71 -3.91 -3.68
C HIS A 103 3.44 -3.04 -4.70
N ARG A 104 4.68 -3.38 -5.05
CA ARG A 104 5.40 -2.75 -6.15
C ARG A 104 4.65 -2.90 -7.48
N VAL A 105 4.12 -4.07 -7.80
CA VAL A 105 3.28 -4.26 -9.00
C VAL A 105 2.03 -3.38 -8.96
N ALA A 106 1.39 -3.24 -7.79
CA ALA A 106 0.23 -2.38 -7.62
C ALA A 106 0.52 -0.90 -7.89
N HIS A 107 1.75 -0.45 -7.71
CA HIS A 107 2.16 0.91 -8.06
C HIS A 107 2.70 1.05 -9.49
N ARG A 108 3.09 -0.06 -10.14
CA ARG A 108 3.71 -0.06 -11.48
C ARG A 108 2.82 -0.54 -12.62
N VAL A 109 1.66 -1.13 -12.33
CA VAL A 109 0.71 -1.64 -13.31
C VAL A 109 -0.66 -1.02 -13.04
N ARG A 110 -1.14 -0.16 -13.96
CA ARG A 110 -2.34 0.66 -13.76
C ARG A 110 -3.60 -0.14 -13.41
N LEU A 111 -3.79 -1.32 -14.02
CA LEU A 111 -4.91 -2.19 -13.66
C LEU A 111 -4.87 -2.64 -12.20
N ILE A 112 -3.69 -2.92 -11.67
CA ILE A 112 -3.51 -3.34 -10.26
C ILE A 112 -3.56 -2.10 -9.36
N TRP A 113 -3.01 -0.97 -9.79
CA TRP A 113 -3.18 0.34 -9.15
C TRP A 113 -4.64 0.69 -8.94
N ALA A 114 -5.53 0.40 -9.90
CA ALA A 114 -6.96 0.64 -9.75
C ALA A 114 -7.57 -0.06 -8.53
N THR A 115 -7.00 -1.21 -8.09
CA THR A 115 -7.41 -1.86 -6.83
C THR A 115 -6.89 -1.11 -5.60
N HIS A 116 -5.74 -0.47 -5.69
CA HIS A 116 -4.98 0.02 -4.53
C HIS A 116 -5.09 1.54 -4.32
N GLN A 117 -5.28 2.31 -5.38
CA GLN A 117 -5.31 3.77 -5.38
C GLN A 117 -6.24 4.34 -4.31
N ALA A 118 -7.38 3.67 -4.05
CA ALA A 118 -8.35 4.18 -3.10
C ALA A 118 -7.73 4.29 -1.69
N HIS A 119 -6.79 3.42 -1.34
CA HIS A 119 -6.00 3.49 -0.11
C HIS A 119 -5.17 4.79 -0.03
N HIS A 120 -4.55 5.20 -1.15
CA HIS A 120 -3.76 6.42 -1.28
C HIS A 120 -4.59 7.69 -1.47
N SER A 121 -5.91 7.58 -1.66
CA SER A 121 -6.74 8.73 -2.04
C SER A 121 -6.96 9.77 -0.93
N SER A 122 -6.75 9.41 0.34
CA SER A 122 -6.92 10.38 1.43
C SER A 122 -5.84 11.43 1.43
N ARG A 123 -6.24 12.69 1.64
CA ARG A 123 -5.35 13.82 1.89
C ARG A 123 -5.00 13.97 3.39
N TYR A 124 -5.63 13.18 4.25
CA TYR A 124 -5.46 13.17 5.70
C TYR A 124 -4.78 11.86 6.11
N TYR A 125 -3.54 11.92 6.57
CA TYR A 125 -2.79 10.71 6.91
C TYR A 125 -2.83 10.44 8.42
N ASN A 126 -3.64 9.46 8.81
CA ASN A 126 -3.90 9.08 10.20
C ASN A 126 -4.33 7.61 10.26
N PHE A 127 -4.61 7.06 11.45
CA PHE A 127 -4.97 5.65 11.62
C PHE A 127 -6.26 5.27 10.90
N ALA A 128 -7.17 6.22 10.63
CA ALA A 128 -8.35 5.91 9.81
C ALA A 128 -7.94 5.55 8.38
N THR A 129 -6.85 6.12 7.86
CA THR A 129 -6.30 5.79 6.53
C THR A 129 -5.84 4.34 6.44
N ALA A 130 -5.36 3.74 7.53
CA ALA A 130 -5.09 2.30 7.58
C ALA A 130 -6.35 1.47 7.30
N LEU A 131 -7.54 1.96 7.67
CA LEU A 131 -8.82 1.29 7.41
C LEU A 131 -9.37 1.59 6.02
N ARG A 132 -8.79 2.52 5.26
CA ARG A 132 -9.17 2.82 3.86
C ARG A 132 -8.72 1.69 2.94
N GLN A 133 -9.41 0.55 3.01
CA GLN A 133 -9.03 -0.69 2.36
C GLN A 133 -9.77 -0.90 1.03
N LYS A 134 -9.11 -1.61 0.12
CA LYS A 134 -9.65 -2.01 -1.18
C LYS A 134 -10.69 -3.12 -1.04
N TRP A 135 -11.62 -3.19 -1.99
CA TRP A 135 -12.66 -4.24 -2.02
C TRP A 135 -12.26 -5.44 -2.91
N ASN A 136 -11.28 -5.25 -3.79
CA ASN A 136 -10.72 -6.32 -4.60
C ASN A 136 -9.35 -6.74 -4.05
N ASN A 137 -9.29 -7.90 -3.40
CA ASN A 137 -8.08 -8.46 -2.78
C ASN A 137 -7.51 -9.67 -3.56
N SER A 138 -8.04 -9.96 -4.75
CA SER A 138 -7.66 -11.15 -5.53
C SER A 138 -6.17 -11.22 -5.88
N GLY A 139 -5.52 -10.08 -6.12
CA GLY A 139 -4.11 -10.03 -6.50
C GLY A 139 -3.15 -10.52 -5.40
N GLU A 140 -3.48 -10.30 -4.12
CA GLU A 140 -2.64 -10.76 -2.99
C GLU A 140 -2.66 -12.28 -2.84
N ILE A 141 -3.82 -12.90 -3.08
CA ILE A 141 -3.96 -14.36 -3.03
C ILE A 141 -3.12 -15.04 -4.10
N ILE A 142 -3.09 -14.46 -5.31
CA ILE A 142 -2.26 -14.96 -6.41
C ILE A 142 -0.78 -14.83 -6.04
N ALA A 143 -0.38 -13.76 -5.35
CA ALA A 143 1.00 -13.56 -4.92
C ALA A 143 1.50 -14.67 -3.99
N TRP A 144 0.63 -15.33 -3.21
CA TRP A 144 1.01 -16.39 -2.26
C TRP A 144 1.16 -17.79 -2.87
N LEU A 145 0.80 -17.99 -4.15
CA LEU A 145 0.88 -19.28 -4.83
C LEU A 145 2.28 -19.95 -4.85
N PRO A 146 3.41 -19.25 -4.66
CA PRO A 146 4.70 -19.91 -4.48
C PRO A 146 4.89 -20.59 -3.11
N LEU A 147 4.22 -20.15 -2.05
CA LEU A 147 4.45 -20.66 -0.69
C LEU A 147 4.05 -22.13 -0.45
N PRO A 148 3.03 -22.72 -1.12
CA PRO A 148 2.79 -24.16 -1.08
C PRO A 148 4.00 -24.94 -1.61
N MET A 149 4.72 -24.43 -2.60
CA MET A 149 5.90 -25.11 -3.18
C MET A 149 7.09 -25.14 -2.21
N LEU A 150 7.12 -24.21 -1.26
CA LEU A 150 8.06 -24.23 -0.14
C LEU A 150 7.60 -25.15 1.01
N GLY A 151 6.42 -25.74 0.91
CA GLY A 151 5.82 -26.59 1.92
C GLY A 151 5.23 -25.83 3.10
N VAL A 152 4.88 -24.54 2.95
CA VAL A 152 4.28 -23.77 4.07
C VAL A 152 2.80 -24.13 4.23
N PRO A 153 2.35 -24.58 5.42
CA PRO A 153 0.96 -24.91 5.68
C PRO A 153 0.01 -23.72 5.43
N PRO A 154 -1.18 -23.94 4.84
CA PRO A 154 -2.08 -22.85 4.45
C PRO A 154 -2.40 -21.90 5.60
N TRP A 155 -2.80 -22.43 6.76
CA TRP A 155 -3.21 -21.61 7.90
C TRP A 155 -2.09 -20.69 8.43
N MET A 156 -0.81 -21.08 8.26
CA MET A 156 0.33 -20.27 8.67
C MET A 156 0.52 -19.06 7.75
N VAL A 157 0.23 -19.19 6.45
CA VAL A 157 0.24 -18.07 5.50
C VAL A 157 -0.82 -17.05 5.85
N PHE A 158 -2.07 -17.49 6.07
CA PHE A 158 -3.16 -16.58 6.46
C PHE A 158 -2.90 -15.91 7.81
N THR A 159 -2.32 -16.64 8.77
CA THR A 159 -1.94 -16.07 10.07
C THR A 159 -0.81 -15.04 9.92
N SER A 160 0.21 -15.35 9.12
CA SER A 160 1.33 -14.44 8.83
C SER A 160 0.87 -13.18 8.11
N PHE A 161 -0.08 -13.31 7.19
CA PHE A 161 -0.72 -12.17 6.54
C PHE A 161 -1.51 -11.32 7.53
N SER A 162 -2.29 -11.92 8.43
CA SER A 162 -2.97 -11.20 9.51
C SER A 162 -1.98 -10.45 10.42
N ILE A 163 -0.83 -11.04 10.75
CA ILE A 163 0.24 -10.35 11.49
C ILE A 163 0.76 -9.15 10.69
N SER A 164 1.00 -9.30 9.38
CA SER A 164 1.42 -8.21 8.51
C SER A 164 0.40 -7.08 8.47
N LEU A 165 -0.90 -7.37 8.37
CA LEU A 165 -1.97 -6.35 8.41
C LEU A 165 -1.98 -5.59 9.74
N VAL A 166 -1.83 -6.30 10.87
CA VAL A 166 -1.77 -5.67 12.20
C VAL A 166 -0.54 -4.77 12.31
N TYR A 167 0.60 -5.22 11.81
CA TYR A 167 1.81 -4.40 11.76
C TYR A 167 1.61 -3.14 10.90
N GLN A 168 1.01 -3.28 9.73
CA GLN A 168 0.81 -2.16 8.82
C GLN A 168 -0.18 -1.13 9.36
N PHE A 169 -1.05 -1.46 10.32
CA PHE A 169 -1.95 -0.48 10.92
C PHE A 169 -1.20 0.67 11.62
N TRP A 170 -0.24 0.35 12.51
CA TRP A 170 0.36 1.35 13.40
C TRP A 170 1.31 2.33 12.69
N ILE A 171 1.80 1.96 11.51
CA ILE A 171 2.65 2.83 10.69
C ILE A 171 1.87 3.95 9.97
N HIS A 172 0.53 3.94 10.00
CA HIS A 172 -0.30 5.00 9.42
C HIS A 172 -0.55 6.16 10.39
N THR A 173 0.49 6.91 10.71
CA THR A 173 0.33 8.14 11.51
C THR A 173 1.43 9.16 11.21
N GLU A 174 1.10 10.44 11.36
CA GLU A 174 2.07 11.53 11.36
C GLU A 174 2.58 11.86 12.77
N ARG A 175 2.03 11.24 13.81
CA ARG A 175 2.35 11.56 15.23
C ARG A 175 3.69 10.99 15.69
N ILE A 176 4.16 9.94 15.02
CA ILE A 176 5.46 9.33 15.28
C ILE A 176 6.39 9.79 14.16
N GLY A 177 7.47 10.50 14.52
CA GLY A 177 8.49 10.95 13.58
C GLY A 177 9.34 9.78 13.06
N SER A 178 10.65 9.98 12.97
CA SER A 178 11.58 8.88 12.70
C SER A 178 11.98 8.18 14.01
N LEU A 179 12.22 6.88 13.92
CA LEU A 179 12.66 6.00 14.99
C LEU A 179 14.20 5.89 15.02
N PRO A 180 14.78 5.30 16.07
CA PRO A 180 16.22 5.02 16.12
C PRO A 180 16.71 4.27 14.88
N ARG A 181 17.91 4.65 14.39
CA ARG A 181 18.50 4.15 13.14
C ARG A 181 18.45 2.64 12.94
N PRO A 182 18.70 1.78 13.95
CA PRO A 182 18.62 0.33 13.74
C PRO A 182 17.20 -0.15 13.37
N ILE A 183 16.17 0.48 13.94
CA ILE A 183 14.77 0.15 13.64
C ILE A 183 14.43 0.62 12.23
N GLU A 184 14.78 1.86 11.88
CA GLU A 184 14.59 2.42 10.53
C GLU A 184 15.39 1.64 9.45
N PHE A 185 16.45 0.95 9.84
CA PHE A 185 17.22 0.18 8.87
C PHE A 185 16.50 -1.12 8.46
N VAL A 186 15.80 -1.77 9.40
CA VAL A 186 15.22 -3.11 9.22
C VAL A 186 13.72 -3.07 8.94
N PHE A 187 12.99 -2.23 9.66
CA PHE A 187 11.54 -2.24 9.69
C PHE A 187 10.94 -1.10 8.87
N ASN A 188 9.78 -1.35 8.27
CA ASN A 188 8.92 -0.29 7.77
C ASN A 188 8.37 0.48 8.98
N THR A 189 8.47 1.80 8.95
CA THR A 189 8.15 2.69 10.07
C THR A 189 7.14 3.74 9.62
N PRO A 190 6.55 4.53 10.55
CA PRO A 190 5.67 5.62 10.16
C PRO A 190 6.34 6.60 9.19
N SER A 191 7.64 6.88 9.34
CA SER A 191 8.38 7.77 8.44
C SER A 191 8.49 7.20 7.03
N HIS A 192 8.84 5.93 6.90
CA HIS A 192 8.90 5.26 5.58
C HIS A 192 7.53 5.17 4.91
N HIS A 193 6.48 4.86 5.68
CA HIS A 193 5.14 4.68 5.13
C HIS A 193 4.48 6.03 4.77
N ARG A 194 4.82 7.12 5.46
CA ARG A 194 4.46 8.48 5.00
C ARG A 194 5.05 8.79 3.63
N VAL A 195 6.33 8.47 3.41
CA VAL A 195 6.97 8.63 2.08
C VAL A 195 6.23 7.80 1.04
N HIS A 196 5.90 6.56 1.35
CA HIS A 196 5.15 5.69 0.45
C HIS A 196 3.80 6.28 0.01
N HIS A 197 3.08 6.93 0.94
CA HIS A 197 1.82 7.61 0.64
C HIS A 197 1.99 9.00 0.01
N GLY A 198 3.23 9.49 -0.13
CA GLY A 198 3.55 10.79 -0.69
C GLY A 198 3.27 10.89 -2.18
N THR A 199 2.83 12.07 -2.61
CA THR A 199 2.63 12.43 -4.02
C THR A 199 3.73 13.33 -4.57
N ASP A 200 4.69 13.70 -3.73
CA ASP A 200 5.85 14.50 -4.10
C ASP A 200 6.77 13.71 -5.04
N PRO A 201 7.35 14.34 -6.08
CA PRO A 201 8.15 13.65 -7.10
C PRO A 201 9.24 12.71 -6.57
N GLU A 202 9.94 13.09 -5.49
CA GLU A 202 10.99 12.29 -4.83
C GLU A 202 10.45 11.07 -4.08
N TYR A 203 9.17 11.07 -3.72
CA TYR A 203 8.51 10.03 -2.94
C TYR A 203 7.68 9.07 -3.79
N LEU A 204 7.44 9.41 -5.07
CA LEU A 204 6.72 8.54 -5.99
C LEU A 204 7.45 7.21 -6.18
N ASP A 205 6.67 6.12 -6.15
CA ASP A 205 7.17 4.77 -6.39
C ASP A 205 8.29 4.33 -5.42
N LYS A 206 8.14 4.67 -4.12
CA LYS A 206 9.09 4.34 -3.05
C LYS A 206 8.45 3.54 -1.91
N ASN A 207 9.30 2.84 -1.16
CA ASN A 207 9.00 2.22 0.13
C ASN A 207 7.78 1.27 0.12
N TYR A 208 7.85 0.18 -0.65
CA TYR A 208 6.74 -0.79 -0.80
C TYR A 208 6.65 -1.84 0.31
N GLY A 209 7.64 -1.94 1.22
CA GLY A 209 7.71 -2.97 2.25
C GLY A 209 6.49 -2.98 3.18
N GLY A 210 6.07 -4.16 3.64
CA GLY A 210 4.98 -4.31 4.61
C GLY A 210 5.48 -4.14 6.04
N ILE A 211 6.17 -5.18 6.53
CA ILE A 211 6.84 -5.20 7.83
C ILE A 211 8.29 -4.75 7.70
N LEU A 212 9.03 -5.29 6.72
CA LEU A 212 10.45 -5.05 6.57
C LEU A 212 10.73 -4.05 5.44
N ILE A 213 11.52 -3.02 5.73
CA ILE A 213 11.99 -2.06 4.70
C ILE A 213 13.22 -2.58 3.95
N VAL A 214 13.78 -3.71 4.39
CA VAL A 214 14.97 -4.33 3.78
C VAL A 214 14.78 -4.64 2.29
N TRP A 215 13.57 -4.98 1.86
CA TRP A 215 13.27 -5.25 0.46
C TRP A 215 13.45 -3.99 -0.41
N ASP A 216 13.00 -2.84 0.07
CA ASP A 216 13.20 -1.57 -0.61
C ASP A 216 14.67 -1.20 -0.74
N ARG A 217 15.47 -1.50 0.29
CA ARG A 217 16.91 -1.29 0.23
C ARG A 217 17.57 -2.22 -0.78
N LEU A 218 17.21 -3.51 -0.76
CA LEU A 218 17.76 -4.53 -1.65
C LEU A 218 17.44 -4.25 -3.12
N PHE A 219 16.23 -3.80 -3.41
CA PHE A 219 15.73 -3.60 -4.77
C PHE A 219 15.75 -2.13 -5.23
N GLY A 220 16.40 -1.24 -4.48
CA GLY A 220 16.64 0.15 -4.87
C GLY A 220 15.41 1.06 -4.89
N THR A 221 14.37 0.73 -4.11
CA THR A 221 13.12 1.51 -3.99
C THR A 221 13.02 2.27 -2.66
N PHE A 222 14.05 2.20 -1.81
CA PHE A 222 14.11 2.94 -0.56
C PHE A 222 14.27 4.45 -0.76
N GLN A 223 13.53 5.24 0.02
CA GLN A 223 13.66 6.69 0.14
C GLN A 223 13.39 7.13 1.58
N PRO A 224 14.33 7.83 2.25
CA PRO A 224 14.06 8.43 3.54
C PRO A 224 13.11 9.63 3.42
N GLU A 225 12.39 9.92 4.51
CA GLU A 225 11.59 11.15 4.61
C GLU A 225 12.52 12.36 4.75
N LEU A 226 12.51 13.25 3.77
CA LEU A 226 13.30 14.49 3.73
C LEU A 226 12.51 15.67 4.32
N PHE A 227 11.20 15.66 4.12
CA PHE A 227 10.22 16.62 4.59
C PHE A 227 8.83 15.96 4.59
N ARG A 228 7.88 16.61 5.27
CA ARG A 228 6.50 16.13 5.37
C ARG A 228 5.81 15.99 3.99
N PRO A 229 5.39 14.77 3.60
CA PRO A 229 4.76 14.53 2.29
C PRO A 229 3.43 15.27 2.07
N ARG A 230 3.05 15.41 0.80
CA ARG A 230 1.68 15.71 0.35
C ARG A 230 0.95 14.41 0.02
N TYR A 231 -0.26 14.24 0.57
CA TYR A 231 -1.07 13.04 0.40
C TYR A 231 -2.23 13.24 -0.58
N GLY A 232 -2.83 12.13 -1.00
CA GLY A 232 -3.91 12.05 -1.98
C GLY A 232 -3.47 11.35 -3.27
N LEU A 233 -4.25 11.44 -4.35
CA LEU A 233 -3.78 11.00 -5.67
C LEU A 233 -3.25 12.19 -6.46
N LYS A 234 -2.13 11.97 -7.14
CA LYS A 234 -1.60 12.89 -8.13
C LYS A 234 -2.63 13.03 -9.26
N ASN A 235 -3.03 14.26 -9.57
CA ASN A 235 -4.04 14.58 -10.60
C ASN A 235 -5.46 14.02 -10.34
N SER A 236 -5.87 13.85 -9.07
CA SER A 236 -7.24 13.45 -8.73
C SER A 236 -8.31 14.31 -9.43
N PRO A 237 -9.29 13.71 -10.12
CA PRO A 237 -10.50 14.41 -10.53
C PRO A 237 -11.22 14.99 -9.30
N LYS A 238 -11.89 16.15 -9.44
CA LYS A 238 -12.75 16.72 -8.39
C LYS A 238 -13.79 15.72 -7.84
N ALA A 239 -14.18 14.72 -8.62
CA ALA A 239 -15.10 13.66 -8.19
C ALA A 239 -14.53 12.78 -7.06
N VAL A 240 -13.21 12.65 -6.95
CA VAL A 240 -12.50 11.92 -5.87
C VAL A 240 -12.34 12.80 -4.62
N ASP A 241 -12.62 14.11 -4.72
CA ASP A 241 -12.69 15.00 -3.55
C ASP A 241 -13.98 14.77 -2.73
N GLY A 242 -14.94 14.02 -3.28
CA GLY A 242 -16.12 13.55 -2.58
C GLY A 242 -15.89 12.25 -1.80
N PHE A 243 -16.59 12.09 -0.67
CA PHE A 243 -16.49 10.91 0.21
C PHE A 243 -17.39 9.73 -0.22
N ASN A 244 -17.74 9.65 -1.51
CA ASN A 244 -18.57 8.57 -2.04
C ASN A 244 -17.74 7.30 -2.23
N LEU A 245 -18.09 6.23 -1.51
CA LEU A 245 -17.28 5.01 -1.48
C LEU A 245 -17.17 4.32 -2.84
N TRP A 246 -18.23 4.34 -3.65
CA TRP A 246 -18.21 3.75 -4.98
C TRP A 246 -17.27 4.51 -5.91
N THR A 247 -17.34 5.84 -5.92
CA THR A 247 -16.42 6.67 -6.72
C THR A 247 -14.98 6.47 -6.28
N LEU A 248 -14.71 6.46 -4.97
CA LEU A 248 -13.36 6.21 -4.43
C LEU A 248 -12.81 4.86 -4.91
N GLN A 249 -13.62 3.80 -4.96
CA GLN A 249 -13.17 2.47 -5.36
C GLN A 249 -13.14 2.22 -6.87
N THR A 250 -13.94 2.93 -7.68
CA THR A 250 -14.18 2.55 -9.08
C THR A 250 -13.71 3.56 -10.12
N HIS A 251 -13.36 4.79 -9.73
CA HIS A 251 -13.06 5.84 -10.72
C HIS A 251 -11.86 5.51 -11.62
N GLU A 252 -10.83 4.84 -11.10
CA GLU A 252 -9.65 4.49 -11.90
C GLU A 252 -9.97 3.42 -12.94
N TYR A 253 -10.84 2.46 -12.63
CA TYR A 253 -11.35 1.51 -13.62
C TYR A 253 -12.14 2.23 -14.72
N ALA A 254 -12.99 3.19 -14.36
CA ALA A 254 -13.71 3.99 -15.34
C ALA A 254 -12.76 4.84 -16.21
N ALA A 255 -11.64 5.33 -15.64
CA ALA A 255 -10.62 6.04 -16.38
C ALA A 255 -9.90 5.13 -17.39
N ILE A 256 -9.46 3.93 -16.97
CA ILE A 256 -8.87 2.93 -17.86
C ILE A 256 -9.80 2.62 -19.03
N VAL A 257 -11.10 2.38 -18.78
CA VAL A 257 -12.08 2.09 -19.84
C VAL A 257 -12.20 3.25 -20.83
N ARG A 258 -12.23 4.51 -20.35
CA ARG A 258 -12.29 5.69 -21.23
C ARG A 258 -11.04 5.79 -22.10
N ASP A 259 -9.86 5.63 -21.51
CA ASP A 259 -8.59 5.76 -22.23
C ASP A 259 -8.42 4.67 -23.28
N VAL A 260 -8.75 3.41 -22.93
CA VAL A 260 -8.75 2.26 -23.86
C VAL A 260 -9.71 2.48 -25.03
N ARG A 261 -10.91 3.04 -24.78
CA ARG A 261 -11.88 3.36 -25.84
C ARG A 261 -11.40 4.50 -26.75
N SER A 262 -10.66 5.46 -26.21
CA SER A 262 -10.11 6.58 -26.98
C SER A 262 -8.86 6.22 -27.80
N ALA A 263 -8.21 5.11 -27.47
CA ALA A 263 -6.97 4.68 -28.10
C ALA A 263 -7.19 4.18 -29.55
N GLY A 264 -6.44 4.78 -30.48
CA GLY A 264 -6.47 4.43 -31.90
C GLY A 264 -5.74 3.14 -32.27
N CYS A 265 -4.88 2.59 -31.39
CA CYS A 265 -4.14 1.36 -31.65
C CYS A 265 -4.05 0.44 -30.42
N TRP A 266 -3.77 -0.85 -30.67
CA TRP A 266 -3.66 -1.86 -29.60
C TRP A 266 -2.50 -1.62 -28.65
N ARG A 267 -1.38 -1.08 -29.13
CA ARG A 267 -0.24 -0.74 -28.27
C ARG A 267 -0.67 0.23 -27.17
N ASP A 268 -1.42 1.27 -27.53
CA ASP A 268 -1.85 2.28 -26.58
C ASP A 268 -2.94 1.76 -25.64
N ARG A 269 -3.83 0.89 -26.14
CA ARG A 269 -4.80 0.18 -25.28
C ARG A 269 -4.10 -0.64 -24.20
N LEU A 270 -3.09 -1.42 -24.58
CA LEU A 270 -2.31 -2.21 -23.63
C LEU A 270 -1.49 -1.31 -22.69
N GLY A 271 -0.93 -0.21 -23.18
CA GLY A 271 -0.24 0.79 -22.36
C GLY A 271 -1.14 1.39 -21.29
N TYR A 272 -2.39 1.75 -21.62
CA TYR A 272 -3.37 2.25 -20.65
C TYR A 272 -3.84 1.22 -19.63
N VAL A 273 -3.64 -0.08 -19.85
CA VAL A 273 -4.05 -1.13 -18.90
C VAL A 273 -2.87 -1.61 -18.06
N PHE A 274 -1.74 -1.88 -18.71
CA PHE A 274 -0.60 -2.56 -18.11
C PHE A 274 0.62 -1.67 -17.87
N GLY A 275 0.64 -0.45 -18.42
CA GLY A 275 1.67 0.55 -18.12
C GLY A 275 1.54 1.10 -16.69
N PRO A 276 2.52 1.91 -16.25
CA PRO A 276 2.45 2.59 -14.95
C PRO A 276 1.28 3.58 -14.87
N PRO A 277 0.78 3.88 -13.66
CA PRO A 277 -0.17 4.97 -13.47
C PRO A 277 0.35 6.27 -14.08
N GLY A 278 -0.47 6.93 -14.91
CA GLY A 278 -0.07 8.13 -15.64
C GLY A 278 0.67 7.88 -16.96
N TRP A 279 0.78 6.63 -17.43
CA TRP A 279 1.33 6.31 -18.75
C TRP A 279 0.56 7.02 -19.88
N THR A 280 1.30 7.53 -20.86
CA THR A 280 0.76 8.15 -22.08
C THR A 280 1.48 7.65 -23.33
N PRO A 281 0.80 7.55 -24.49
CA PRO A 281 1.45 7.25 -25.76
C PRO A 281 2.59 8.23 -26.08
N GLY A 282 3.72 7.72 -26.58
CA GLY A 282 4.85 8.56 -27.00
C GLY A 282 5.90 8.87 -25.91
N GLY A 283 5.76 8.33 -24.70
CA GLY A 283 6.85 8.33 -23.71
C GLY A 283 7.12 9.67 -23.03
N GLY A 284 6.11 10.54 -22.92
CA GLY A 284 6.16 11.68 -22.02
C GLY A 284 6.26 11.19 -20.57
N ASP A 285 7.49 11.02 -20.08
CA ASP A 285 7.77 10.69 -18.70
C ASP A 285 7.22 11.82 -17.81
N VAL A 286 6.10 11.57 -17.14
CA VAL A 286 5.61 12.40 -16.04
C VAL A 286 6.28 11.99 -14.72
N THR A 287 7.10 10.93 -14.75
CA THR A 287 8.06 10.58 -13.70
C THR A 287 9.36 11.30 -13.99
N GLY A 288 9.58 12.42 -13.30
CA GLY A 288 10.78 13.24 -13.48
C GLY A 288 12.06 12.42 -13.31
N SER A 289 12.71 12.14 -14.43
CA SER A 289 14.14 11.85 -14.44
C SER A 289 14.87 13.17 -14.15
N PRO A 290 15.79 13.24 -13.18
CA PRO A 290 16.59 14.45 -12.99
C PRO A 290 17.47 14.60 -14.22
N THR A 291 17.20 15.63 -15.01
CA THR A 291 18.18 16.12 -15.97
C THR A 291 19.48 16.36 -15.21
N SER A 292 20.51 15.61 -15.60
CA SER A 292 21.87 15.77 -15.10
C SER A 292 22.23 17.26 -15.09
N PRO A 293 22.79 17.82 -13.99
CA PRO A 293 23.10 19.23 -13.96
C PRO A 293 24.12 19.53 -15.06
N ARG A 294 23.69 20.33 -16.03
CA ARG A 294 24.55 20.95 -17.02
C ARG A 294 25.74 21.58 -16.28
N SER A 295 26.94 21.12 -16.60
CA SER A 295 28.21 21.71 -16.18
C SER A 295 28.14 23.23 -16.30
N LEU A 296 28.32 23.93 -15.19
CA LEU A 296 28.51 25.38 -15.18
C LEU A 296 29.77 25.72 -16.00
N PRO A 297 29.73 26.77 -16.84
CA PRO A 297 30.91 27.20 -17.57
C PRO A 297 31.95 27.77 -16.61
N SER A 298 33.17 27.30 -16.77
CA SER A 298 34.39 27.83 -16.16
C SER A 298 34.51 29.34 -16.36
N THR A 299 34.23 30.13 -15.32
CA THR A 299 34.73 31.50 -15.25
C THR A 299 36.17 31.46 -14.78
N ALA A 300 37.07 31.68 -15.73
CA ALA A 300 38.44 32.08 -15.48
C ALA A 300 38.44 33.42 -14.73
N ILE A 301 39.15 33.48 -13.62
CA ILE A 301 39.61 34.73 -13.01
C ILE A 301 41.12 34.57 -12.89
N GLY A 302 41.83 35.49 -13.54
CA GLY A 302 43.28 35.68 -13.39
C GLY A 302 43.65 36.44 -12.14
#